data_AF-A0A484WRD4-F1
#
_entry.id   AF-A0A484WRD4-F1
#
_cell.length_a   1.000
_cell.length_b   1.000
_cell.length_c   1.000
_cell.angle_alpha   90.00
_cell.angle_beta   90.00
_cell.angle_gamma   90.00
#
_symmetry.space_group_name_H-M   'P 1'
#
loop_
_entity.id
_entity.type
_entity.pdbx_description
1 polymer ?
#
loop_
_entity_poly.entity_id
_entity_poly.type
_entity_poly.pdbx_seq_one_letter_code
_entity_poly.pdbx_strand_id
1 'polypeptide(L)'
;MLNVAARRAAALKADNVHWIQRAWEEDWSDLPRCDIAVASRSTLVADMRQAMSKLNNQARLRVYTTHLVSTSFVSPAIQRAAGREVIELPNYIFALNVLYQMGIYAHVDFIRGQNCQQDNSTWERFEQNVSWSLGALNDDERERLYRWYQQQDARALAPASRDWALIWWDSVPQETLR
;
A
#
# COMPACT_ATOMS: atom_id res chain seq x y z
N MET A 1 -12.87 -3.81 -9.33
CA MET A 1 -13.09 -3.92 -7.87
C MET A 1 -14.54 -3.69 -7.45
N LEU A 2 -15.24 -2.65 -7.97
CA LEU A 2 -16.62 -2.33 -7.56
C LEU A 2 -17.61 -3.50 -7.71
N ASN A 3 -17.56 -4.27 -8.79
CA ASN A 3 -18.42 -5.46 -8.95
C ASN A 3 -18.23 -6.50 -7.85
N VAL A 4 -17.00 -6.69 -7.37
CA VAL A 4 -16.70 -7.62 -6.26
C VAL A 4 -17.24 -7.05 -4.95
N ALA A 5 -17.07 -5.75 -4.73
CA ALA A 5 -17.57 -5.06 -3.54
C ALA A 5 -19.11 -5.10 -3.46
N ALA A 6 -19.79 -4.84 -4.57
CA ALA A 6 -21.25 -4.95 -4.69
C ALA A 6 -21.75 -6.37 -4.39
N ARG A 7 -21.10 -7.40 -4.95
CA ARG A 7 -21.42 -8.81 -4.63
C ARG A 7 -21.26 -9.13 -3.15
N ARG A 8 -20.22 -8.62 -2.50
CA ARG A 8 -19.98 -8.83 -1.06
C ARG A 8 -21.00 -8.10 -0.21
N ALA A 9 -21.34 -6.87 -0.54
CA ALA A 9 -22.40 -6.11 0.16
C ALA A 9 -23.76 -6.83 0.07
N ALA A 10 -24.12 -7.35 -1.11
CA ALA A 10 -25.35 -8.11 -1.28
C ALA A 10 -25.36 -9.40 -0.42
N ALA A 11 -24.24 -10.13 -0.38
CA ALA A 11 -24.12 -11.32 0.47
C ALA A 11 -24.21 -11.01 1.98
N LEU A 12 -23.75 -9.82 2.39
CA LEU A 12 -23.82 -9.33 3.77
C LEU A 12 -25.14 -8.60 4.08
N LYS A 13 -26.04 -8.46 3.10
CA LYS A 13 -27.28 -7.67 3.20
C LYS A 13 -27.04 -6.21 3.64
N ALA A 14 -25.93 -5.62 3.20
CA ALA A 14 -25.64 -4.21 3.43
C ALA A 14 -26.36 -3.36 2.35
N ASP A 15 -27.38 -2.62 2.76
CA ASP A 15 -28.23 -1.79 1.92
C ASP A 15 -27.88 -0.29 1.96
N ASN A 16 -27.06 0.12 2.90
CA ASN A 16 -26.59 1.49 3.13
C ASN A 16 -25.26 1.82 2.41
N VAL A 17 -25.00 1.20 1.25
CA VAL A 17 -23.75 1.35 0.50
C VAL A 17 -24.02 1.88 -0.90
N HIS A 18 -23.31 2.94 -1.27
CA HIS A 18 -23.35 3.54 -2.60
C HIS A 18 -22.00 3.40 -3.29
N TRP A 19 -22.02 2.97 -4.55
CA TRP A 19 -20.82 2.78 -5.36
C TRP A 19 -20.75 3.87 -6.43
N ILE A 20 -19.61 4.54 -6.50
CA ILE A 20 -19.35 5.53 -7.54
C ILE A 20 -18.05 5.14 -8.23
N GLN A 21 -18.10 4.95 -9.54
CA GLN A 21 -16.91 4.69 -10.35
C GLN A 21 -16.23 6.02 -10.69
N ARG A 22 -15.10 6.26 -10.03
CA ARG A 22 -14.23 7.41 -10.26
C ARG A 22 -12.76 7.01 -10.15
N ALA A 23 -11.93 7.60 -10.99
CA ALA A 23 -10.49 7.55 -10.91
C ALA A 23 -9.94 8.69 -10.02
N TRP A 24 -8.66 8.60 -9.67
CA TRP A 24 -7.98 9.63 -8.87
C TRP A 24 -7.76 10.92 -9.66
N GLU A 25 -7.63 10.82 -10.97
CA GLU A 25 -7.34 11.91 -11.89
C GLU A 25 -8.61 12.70 -12.25
N GLU A 26 -9.78 12.07 -12.16
CA GLU A 26 -11.08 12.67 -12.45
C GLU A 26 -11.50 13.70 -11.38
N ASP A 27 -12.38 14.63 -11.75
CA ASP A 27 -12.97 15.59 -10.81
C ASP A 27 -13.87 14.89 -9.80
N TRP A 28 -13.83 15.37 -8.55
CA TRP A 28 -14.58 14.85 -7.41
C TRP A 28 -15.60 15.87 -6.87
N SER A 29 -15.79 17.01 -7.55
CA SER A 29 -16.72 18.06 -7.12
C SER A 29 -18.18 17.61 -7.03
N ASP A 30 -18.57 16.59 -7.81
CA ASP A 30 -19.89 15.95 -7.79
C ASP A 30 -20.07 14.91 -6.66
N LEU A 31 -18.97 14.52 -6.01
CA LEU A 31 -19.00 13.53 -4.93
C LEU A 31 -19.44 14.14 -3.61
N PRO A 32 -20.21 13.40 -2.79
CA PRO A 32 -20.63 13.89 -1.49
C PRO A 32 -19.43 14.08 -0.56
N ARG A 33 -19.47 15.15 0.24
CA ARG A 33 -18.61 15.26 1.42
C ARG A 33 -19.14 14.35 2.52
N CYS A 34 -18.25 13.56 3.10
CA CYS A 34 -18.52 12.62 4.18
C CYS A 34 -17.81 13.07 5.45
N ASP A 35 -18.18 12.52 6.61
CA ASP A 35 -17.50 12.89 7.86
C ASP A 35 -16.08 12.36 7.90
N ILE A 36 -15.86 11.18 7.32
CA ILE A 36 -14.56 10.51 7.23
C ILE A 36 -14.27 10.13 5.78
N ALA A 37 -13.05 10.38 5.33
CA ALA A 37 -12.51 9.81 4.10
C ALA A 37 -11.43 8.77 4.42
N VAL A 38 -11.44 7.64 3.70
CA VAL A 38 -10.48 6.54 3.90
C VAL A 38 -9.86 6.14 2.57
N ALA A 39 -8.53 6.15 2.48
CA ALA A 39 -7.79 5.59 1.36
C ALA A 39 -6.82 4.52 1.87
N SER A 40 -7.22 3.25 1.78
CA SER A 40 -6.42 2.13 2.29
C SER A 40 -5.73 1.40 1.15
N ARG A 41 -4.39 1.49 1.09
CA ARG A 41 -3.55 0.82 0.09
C ARG A 41 -3.94 1.16 -1.36
N SER A 42 -4.38 2.40 -1.58
CA SER A 42 -4.92 2.88 -2.87
C SER A 42 -4.28 4.18 -3.34
N THR A 43 -3.17 4.60 -2.71
CA THR A 43 -2.50 5.89 -2.90
C THR A 43 -1.21 5.80 -3.71
N LEU A 44 -0.98 4.71 -4.45
CA LEU A 44 0.05 4.66 -5.50
C LEU A 44 -0.43 5.46 -6.72
N VAL A 45 -0.51 6.77 -6.55
CA VAL A 45 -1.00 7.75 -7.53
C VAL A 45 0.16 8.52 -8.14
N ALA A 46 -0.07 9.12 -9.31
CA ALA A 46 0.93 9.97 -9.96
C ALA A 46 1.19 11.28 -9.18
N ASP A 47 0.15 11.86 -8.57
CA ASP A 47 0.24 13.09 -7.78
C ASP A 47 -0.32 12.88 -6.36
N MET A 48 0.59 12.68 -5.41
CA MET A 48 0.25 12.49 -4.00
C MET A 48 -0.36 13.75 -3.38
N ARG A 49 0.12 14.95 -3.75
CA ARG A 49 -0.41 16.21 -3.20
C ARG A 49 -1.86 16.39 -3.63
N GLN A 50 -2.16 16.17 -4.91
CA GLN A 50 -3.52 16.22 -5.42
C GLN A 50 -4.43 15.21 -4.72
N ALA A 51 -3.98 13.97 -4.53
CA ALA A 51 -4.77 12.95 -3.83
C ALA A 51 -5.07 13.32 -2.37
N MET A 52 -4.08 13.85 -1.64
CA MET A 52 -4.26 14.31 -0.26
C MET A 52 -5.22 15.50 -0.17
N SER A 53 -5.13 16.46 -1.09
CA SER A 53 -6.07 17.59 -1.20
C SER A 53 -7.50 17.11 -1.48
N LYS A 54 -7.69 16.16 -2.41
CA LYS A 54 -9.00 15.57 -2.69
C LYS A 54 -9.57 14.88 -1.45
N LEU A 55 -8.79 14.02 -0.78
CA LEU A 55 -9.28 13.39 0.45
C LEU A 55 -9.66 14.40 1.54
N ASN A 56 -8.85 15.44 1.71
CA ASN A 56 -9.10 16.51 2.68
C ASN A 56 -10.40 17.26 2.36
N ASN A 57 -10.63 17.59 1.09
CA ASN A 57 -11.83 18.28 0.63
C ASN A 57 -13.09 17.42 0.80
N GLN A 58 -13.00 16.10 0.61
CA GLN A 58 -14.13 15.18 0.73
C GLN A 58 -14.45 14.78 2.18
N ALA A 59 -13.58 15.05 3.15
CA ALA A 59 -13.82 14.79 4.58
C ALA A 59 -14.29 16.05 5.31
N ARG A 60 -15.25 15.93 6.24
CA ARG A 60 -15.62 17.00 7.19
C ARG A 60 -14.81 16.97 8.47
N LEU A 61 -14.52 15.77 8.99
CA LEU A 61 -13.86 15.60 10.28
C LEU A 61 -12.43 15.12 10.10
N ARG A 62 -12.22 13.98 9.42
CA ARG A 62 -10.91 13.33 9.42
C ARG A 62 -10.65 12.50 8.18
N VAL A 63 -9.38 12.41 7.79
CA VAL A 63 -8.90 11.52 6.74
C VAL A 63 -8.00 10.44 7.34
N TYR A 64 -8.12 9.21 6.84
CA TYR A 64 -7.24 8.10 7.17
C TYR A 64 -6.66 7.49 5.89
N THR A 65 -5.35 7.29 5.88
CA THR A 65 -4.65 6.67 4.76
C THR A 65 -3.68 5.59 5.25
N THR A 66 -3.43 4.57 4.43
CA THR A 66 -2.40 3.57 4.71
C THR A 66 -1.33 3.54 3.64
N HIS A 67 -0.07 3.50 4.07
CA HIS A 67 1.11 3.52 3.20
C HIS A 67 2.10 2.45 3.61
N LEU A 68 2.94 2.02 2.67
CA LEU A 68 3.96 1.02 2.95
C LEU A 68 4.99 1.57 3.94
N VAL A 69 5.38 0.75 4.93
CA VAL A 69 6.55 1.08 5.78
C VAL A 69 7.85 0.77 5.04
N SER A 70 7.91 -0.40 4.39
CA SER A 70 9.04 -0.82 3.57
C SER A 70 8.95 -0.22 2.16
N THR A 71 10.09 0.11 1.56
CA THR A 71 10.18 0.58 0.16
C THR A 71 9.95 -0.55 -0.85
N SER A 72 9.87 -1.81 -0.41
CA SER A 72 9.58 -2.92 -1.29
C SER A 72 8.81 -4.06 -0.63
N PHE A 73 7.99 -4.74 -1.42
CA PHE A 73 7.33 -5.99 -1.05
C PHE A 73 8.27 -7.19 -1.08
N VAL A 74 9.36 -7.10 -1.85
CA VAL A 74 10.40 -8.13 -1.98
C VAL A 74 11.74 -7.50 -1.73
N SER A 75 12.57 -8.10 -0.89
CA SER A 75 13.86 -7.48 -0.54
C SER A 75 14.70 -7.22 -1.80
N PRO A 76 15.42 -6.08 -1.87
CA PRO A 76 16.32 -5.81 -2.98
C PRO A 76 17.33 -6.94 -3.23
N ALA A 77 17.75 -7.66 -2.19
CA ALA A 77 18.64 -8.81 -2.33
C ALA A 77 18.01 -9.94 -3.15
N ILE A 78 16.73 -10.27 -2.89
CA ILE A 78 15.99 -11.29 -3.64
C ILE A 78 15.77 -10.84 -5.09
N GLN A 79 15.43 -9.57 -5.31
CA GLN A 79 15.25 -9.02 -6.66
C GLN A 79 16.54 -9.13 -7.48
N ARG A 80 17.70 -8.75 -6.90
CA ARG A 80 19.01 -8.91 -7.54
C ARG A 80 19.38 -10.37 -7.77
N ALA A 81 19.08 -11.26 -6.82
CA ALA A 81 19.34 -12.69 -6.96
C ALA A 81 18.53 -13.31 -8.11
N ALA A 82 17.27 -12.87 -8.32
CA ALA A 82 16.48 -13.25 -9.48
C ALA A 82 17.05 -12.68 -10.80
N GLY A 83 17.91 -11.67 -10.74
CA GLY A 83 18.39 -10.93 -11.90
C GLY A 83 17.41 -9.89 -12.42
N ARG A 84 16.49 -9.42 -11.56
CA ARG A 84 15.52 -8.37 -11.89
C ARG A 84 16.03 -7.00 -11.45
N GLU A 85 15.54 -5.97 -12.12
CA GLU A 85 15.74 -4.59 -11.69
C GLU A 85 15.14 -4.39 -10.29
N VAL A 86 15.88 -3.71 -9.43
CA VAL A 86 15.41 -3.40 -8.08
C VAL A 86 14.46 -2.21 -8.17
N ILE A 87 13.17 -2.46 -7.95
CA ILE A 87 12.17 -1.41 -7.90
C ILE A 87 11.86 -1.10 -6.42
N GLU A 88 12.06 0.15 -6.05
CA GLU A 88 11.67 0.70 -4.76
C GLU A 88 10.51 1.68 -4.94
N LEU A 89 9.48 1.51 -4.14
CA LEU A 89 8.31 2.38 -4.10
C LEU A 89 8.46 3.42 -2.98
N PRO A 90 7.83 4.60 -3.14
CA PRO A 90 7.71 5.55 -2.04
C PRO A 90 7.06 4.89 -0.82
N ASN A 91 7.68 5.02 0.34
CA ASN A 91 7.11 4.58 1.60
C ASN A 91 6.32 5.73 2.26
N TYR A 92 5.76 5.46 3.44
CA TYR A 92 4.92 6.40 4.20
C TYR A 92 5.55 7.78 4.46
N ILE A 93 6.88 7.88 4.53
CA ILE A 93 7.54 9.16 4.81
C ILE A 93 7.31 10.16 3.67
N PHE A 94 7.16 9.67 2.44
CA PHE A 94 6.85 10.50 1.29
C PHE A 94 5.47 11.16 1.45
N ALA A 95 4.45 10.37 1.81
CA ALA A 95 3.11 10.87 2.07
C ALA A 95 3.09 11.86 3.26
N LEU A 96 3.81 11.55 4.33
CA LEU A 96 3.92 12.43 5.50
C LEU A 96 4.58 13.77 5.15
N ASN A 97 5.65 13.75 4.36
CA ASN A 97 6.34 14.96 3.93
C ASN A 97 5.46 15.82 3.00
N VAL A 98 4.67 15.20 2.12
CA VAL A 98 3.70 15.93 1.30
C VAL A 98 2.67 16.65 2.18
N LEU A 99 2.10 15.97 3.18
CA LEU A 99 1.17 16.57 4.14
C LEU A 99 1.82 17.72 4.91
N TYR A 100 3.06 17.53 5.39
CA TYR A 100 3.82 18.58 6.06
C TYR A 100 4.02 19.81 5.16
N GLN A 101 4.37 19.61 3.90
CA GLN A 101 4.53 20.71 2.94
C GLN A 101 3.21 21.42 2.63
N MET A 102 2.07 20.71 2.73
CA MET A 102 0.73 21.31 2.63
C MET A 102 0.34 22.09 3.90
N GLY A 103 1.16 22.07 4.96
CA GLY A 103 0.83 22.67 6.26
C GLY A 103 -0.07 21.80 7.14
N ILE A 104 -0.29 20.53 6.77
CA ILE A 104 -1.09 19.57 7.53
C ILE A 104 -0.20 18.80 8.50
N TYR A 105 -0.49 18.92 9.79
CA TYR A 105 0.18 18.16 10.85
C TYR A 105 -0.53 16.82 11.05
N ALA A 106 -0.06 15.79 10.36
CA ALA A 106 -0.64 14.46 10.44
C ALA A 106 -0.06 13.63 11.60
N HIS A 107 -0.87 12.70 12.10
CA HIS A 107 -0.48 11.66 13.03
C HIS A 107 -0.08 10.40 12.26
N VAL A 108 0.89 9.67 12.81
CA VAL A 108 1.34 8.38 12.26
C VAL A 108 1.28 7.31 13.34
N ASP A 109 0.67 6.19 13.01
CA ASP A 109 0.70 4.95 13.78
C ASP A 109 1.07 3.79 12.84
N PHE A 110 1.34 2.61 13.39
CA PHE A 110 1.81 1.45 12.63
C PHE A 110 0.94 0.23 12.88
N ILE A 111 0.31 -0.26 11.81
CA ILE A 111 -0.39 -1.54 11.79
C ILE A 111 0.65 -2.61 11.54
N ARG A 112 1.03 -3.31 12.60
CA ARG A 112 1.99 -4.42 12.57
C ARG A 112 1.26 -5.74 12.38
N GLY A 113 1.55 -6.42 11.28
CA GLY A 113 0.97 -7.73 11.01
C GLY A 113 1.84 -8.84 11.57
N GLN A 114 1.33 -9.64 12.53
CA GLN A 114 2.00 -10.89 12.94
C GLN A 114 2.11 -11.89 11.77
N ASN A 115 1.18 -11.82 10.81
CA ASN A 115 0.95 -12.81 9.75
C ASN A 115 1.69 -12.55 8.42
N CYS A 116 2.76 -11.75 8.43
CA CYS A 116 3.53 -11.48 7.22
C CYS A 116 4.90 -12.17 7.24
N GLN A 117 5.18 -12.94 8.30
CA GLN A 117 6.28 -13.89 8.30
C GLN A 117 5.87 -15.13 7.49
N GLN A 118 5.87 -15.00 6.15
CA GLN A 118 5.83 -16.19 5.32
C GLN A 118 7.07 -17.02 5.62
N ASP A 119 6.87 -18.25 6.05
CA ASP A 119 7.93 -19.18 6.37
C ASP A 119 8.78 -19.45 5.11
N ASN A 120 10.04 -19.00 5.13
CA ASN A 120 11.02 -19.24 4.07
C ASN A 120 11.98 -20.38 4.43
N SER A 121 11.60 -21.29 5.33
CA SER A 121 12.47 -22.38 5.79
C SER A 121 12.77 -23.44 4.72
N THR A 122 11.92 -23.57 3.69
CA THR A 122 12.14 -24.49 2.57
C THR A 122 12.16 -23.74 1.25
N TRP A 123 12.85 -24.33 0.27
CA TRP A 123 12.93 -23.78 -1.08
C TRP A 123 11.54 -23.56 -1.69
N GLU A 124 10.63 -24.53 -1.58
CA GLU A 124 9.30 -24.48 -2.19
C GLU A 124 8.49 -23.32 -1.63
N ARG A 125 8.59 -23.10 -0.30
CA ARG A 125 7.90 -21.99 0.35
C ARG A 125 8.51 -20.65 -0.07
N PHE A 126 9.83 -20.57 -0.09
CA PHE A 126 10.54 -19.38 -0.56
C PHE A 126 10.17 -19.05 -2.01
N GLU A 127 10.23 -20.02 -2.92
CA GLU A 127 9.87 -19.85 -4.33
C GLU A 127 8.41 -19.38 -4.47
N GLN A 128 7.48 -19.98 -3.73
CA GLN A 128 6.08 -19.57 -3.74
C GLN A 128 5.89 -18.12 -3.27
N ASN A 129 6.58 -17.71 -2.21
CA ASN A 129 6.51 -16.36 -1.65
C ASN A 129 7.08 -15.31 -2.60
N VAL A 130 8.21 -15.64 -3.24
CA VAL A 130 8.86 -14.81 -4.26
C VAL A 130 7.98 -14.70 -5.49
N SER A 131 7.45 -15.81 -6.01
CA SER A 131 6.56 -15.83 -7.19
C SER A 131 5.24 -15.08 -6.95
N TRP A 132 4.68 -15.16 -5.73
CA TRP A 132 3.50 -14.38 -5.37
C TRP A 132 3.73 -12.87 -5.46
N SER A 133 4.94 -12.41 -5.15
CA SER A 133 5.26 -11.00 -4.99
C SER A 133 5.94 -10.38 -6.22
N LEU A 134 6.81 -11.14 -6.90
CA LEU A 134 7.49 -10.75 -8.14
C LEU A 134 6.73 -11.19 -9.40
N GLY A 135 5.72 -12.05 -9.28
CA GLY A 135 5.08 -12.71 -10.41
C GLY A 135 5.84 -13.96 -10.85
N ALA A 136 5.37 -14.59 -11.93
CA ALA A 136 5.91 -15.86 -12.41
C ALA A 136 7.42 -15.77 -12.68
N LEU A 137 8.15 -16.79 -12.22
CA LEU A 137 9.60 -16.94 -12.39
C LEU A 137 9.89 -17.89 -13.55
N ASN A 138 10.75 -17.48 -14.48
CA ASN A 138 11.25 -18.38 -15.51
C ASN A 138 12.33 -19.34 -14.96
N ASP A 139 12.75 -20.32 -15.75
CA ASP A 139 13.67 -21.37 -15.30
C ASP A 139 15.05 -20.81 -14.91
N ASP A 140 15.55 -19.80 -15.63
CA ASP A 140 16.84 -19.17 -15.33
C ASP A 140 16.77 -18.34 -14.03
N GLU A 141 15.67 -17.62 -13.81
CA GLU A 141 15.42 -16.89 -12.57
C GLU A 141 15.33 -17.84 -11.37
N ARG A 142 14.64 -18.97 -11.55
CA ARG A 142 14.49 -20.02 -10.53
C ARG A 142 15.83 -20.63 -10.15
N GLU A 143 16.66 -20.98 -11.14
CA GLU A 143 17.99 -21.56 -10.90
C GLU A 143 18.92 -20.57 -10.16
N ARG A 144 18.92 -19.29 -10.55
CA ARG A 144 19.70 -18.26 -9.84
C ARG A 144 19.24 -18.08 -8.40
N LEU A 145 17.93 -18.00 -8.18
CA LEU A 145 17.34 -17.89 -6.85
C LEU A 145 17.65 -19.13 -6.00
N TYR A 146 17.63 -20.33 -6.58
CA TYR A 146 17.95 -21.57 -5.87
C TYR A 146 19.38 -21.58 -5.36
N ARG A 147 20.34 -21.27 -6.24
CA ARG A 147 21.76 -21.16 -5.86
C ARG A 147 21.99 -20.10 -4.80
N TRP A 148 21.33 -18.95 -4.93
CA TRP A 148 21.42 -17.89 -3.94
C TRP A 148 20.84 -18.33 -2.59
N TYR A 149 19.66 -18.94 -2.59
CA TYR A 149 18.97 -19.42 -1.39
C TYR A 149 19.82 -20.44 -0.60
N GLN A 150 20.51 -21.36 -1.28
CA GLN A 150 21.40 -22.34 -0.64
C GLN A 150 22.58 -21.70 0.12
N GLN A 151 22.95 -20.46 -0.22
CA GLN A 151 24.03 -19.72 0.43
C GLN A 151 23.55 -18.86 1.60
N GLN A 152 22.23 -18.76 1.82
CA GLN A 152 21.63 -17.96 2.89
C GLN A 152 21.23 -18.84 4.07
N ASP A 153 21.22 -18.25 5.27
CA ASP A 153 20.50 -18.85 6.40
C ASP A 153 19.00 -18.60 6.19
N ALA A 154 18.24 -19.69 6.00
CA ALA A 154 16.79 -19.63 5.80
C ALA A 154 16.05 -18.92 6.96
N ARG A 155 16.62 -18.90 8.17
CA ARG A 155 16.08 -18.16 9.32
C ARG A 155 16.39 -16.67 9.27
N ALA A 156 17.45 -16.28 8.56
CA ALA A 156 17.83 -14.89 8.33
C ALA A 156 17.10 -14.27 7.12
N LEU A 157 16.51 -15.11 6.25
CA LEU A 157 15.55 -14.69 5.19
C LEU A 157 14.20 -14.32 5.80
N ALA A 158 14.21 -13.44 6.81
CA ALA A 158 13.02 -12.85 7.36
C ALA A 158 12.27 -12.13 6.22
N PRO A 159 10.97 -12.38 6.04
CA PRO A 159 10.19 -11.68 5.03
C PRO A 159 10.25 -10.19 5.26
N ALA A 160 10.23 -9.40 4.19
CA ALA A 160 10.07 -7.96 4.30
C ALA A 160 8.81 -7.68 5.13
N SER A 161 8.94 -6.86 6.19
CA SER A 161 7.80 -6.50 7.03
C SER A 161 6.71 -5.90 6.14
N ARG A 162 5.51 -6.51 6.11
CA ARG A 162 4.33 -5.90 5.47
C ARG A 162 3.58 -5.02 6.44
N ASP A 163 4.34 -4.30 7.27
CA ASP A 163 3.79 -3.29 8.16
C ASP A 163 3.27 -2.12 7.33
N TRP A 164 2.17 -1.55 7.81
CA TRP A 164 1.53 -0.40 7.19
C TRP A 164 1.56 0.78 8.14
N ALA A 165 1.97 1.94 7.63
CA ALA A 165 1.80 3.18 8.35
C ALA A 165 0.35 3.64 8.17
N LEU A 166 -0.36 3.83 9.28
CA LEU A 166 -1.63 4.52 9.34
C LEU A 166 -1.34 6.02 9.52
N ILE A 167 -1.62 6.81 8.50
CA ILE A 167 -1.50 8.27 8.57
C ILE A 167 -2.90 8.88 8.61
N TRP A 168 -3.14 9.77 9.56
CA TRP A 168 -4.42 10.46 9.68
C TRP A 168 -4.27 11.92 10.10
N TRP A 169 -5.23 12.75 9.70
CA TRP A 169 -5.28 14.17 10.06
C TRP A 169 -6.71 14.67 10.07
N ASP A 170 -6.97 15.68 10.90
CA ASP A 170 -8.24 16.39 10.90
C ASP A 170 -8.38 17.23 9.62
N SER A 171 -9.58 17.21 9.01
CA SER A 171 -9.83 17.98 7.79
C SER A 171 -9.55 19.46 8.03
N VAL A 172 -8.75 20.06 7.16
CA VAL A 172 -8.40 21.48 7.22
C VAL A 172 -9.12 22.25 6.10
N PRO A 173 -9.50 23.53 6.33
CA PRO A 173 -10.04 24.37 5.26
C PRO A 173 -9.05 24.49 4.09
N GLN A 174 -9.55 24.58 2.86
CA GLN A 174 -8.68 24.63 1.69
C GLN A 174 -7.81 25.90 1.66
N GLU A 175 -8.29 26.99 2.27
CA GLU A 175 -7.57 28.27 2.34
C GLU A 175 -6.35 28.23 3.26
N THR A 176 -6.21 27.21 4.12
CA THR A 176 -5.08 27.09 5.05
C THR A 176 -3.95 26.21 4.51
N LEU A 177 -4.14 25.57 3.35
CA LEU A 177 -3.13 24.76 2.70
C LEU A 177 -2.02 25.63 2.10
N ARG A 178 -0.76 25.18 2.25
CA ARG A 178 0.44 25.84 1.72
C ARG A 178 0.87 25.34 0.35
#